data_AF-A0A7M7PFX6-F1
#
_entry.id   AF-A0A7M7PFX6-F1
#
_cell.length_a   1.000
_cell.length_b   1.000
_cell.length_c   1.000
_cell.angle_alpha   90.00
_cell.angle_beta   90.00
_cell.angle_gamma   90.00
#
_symmetry.space_group_name_H-M   'P 1'
#
loop_
_entity.id
_entity.type
_entity.pdbx_description
1 polymer ?
#
loop_
_entity_poly.entity_id
_entity_poly.type
_entity_poly.pdbx_seq_one_letter_code
_entity_poly.pdbx_strand_id
1 'polypeptide(L)'
;MNRRGDRITFKGTQDMLFDWRQKISPSDQHQKLKEALIKANLVELSDNFLKEVPKPEGNPNADRQEIRAPNRRITDKTIEADVVELRDYEFRLPTESLDGKVVGYLAFLPLSMPNSRKPVLNLVIYDNLPGFKKSLCEEMDAKGRISRDIERLFFIESSNHNSLEVSCSMDETDDDLRETLYFWDLHDFGRNVLDFTLDCNHLSTNDSNVKVTLTHGKRRRNSIFVVDMKGNATKTAWGDD
;
A
#
# COMPACT_ATOMS: atom_id res chain seq x y z
N MET A 1 -9.73 22.51 -9.95
CA MET A 1 -10.63 22.24 -11.09
C MET A 1 -10.18 20.95 -11.76
N ASN A 2 -11.07 19.97 -11.89
CA ASN A 2 -10.80 18.60 -12.37
C ASN A 2 -10.67 18.51 -13.89
N ARG A 3 -9.67 19.17 -14.48
CA ARG A 3 -9.46 19.14 -15.93
C ARG A 3 -7.98 19.12 -16.30
N ARG A 4 -7.55 18.04 -16.97
CA ARG A 4 -6.41 18.05 -17.87
C ARG A 4 -6.97 17.78 -19.26
N GLY A 5 -6.96 18.78 -20.14
CA GLY A 5 -7.41 18.67 -21.54
C GLY A 5 -8.84 18.13 -21.70
N ASP A 6 -9.82 18.77 -21.06
CA ASP A 6 -11.26 18.46 -21.15
C ASP A 6 -11.74 17.08 -20.68
N ARG A 7 -10.87 16.25 -20.09
CA ARG A 7 -11.27 14.97 -19.49
C ARG A 7 -11.23 15.01 -17.97
N ILE A 8 -12.34 14.60 -17.36
CA ILE A 8 -12.41 14.24 -15.93
C ILE A 8 -11.56 12.97 -15.79
N THR A 9 -10.45 13.05 -15.04
CA THR A 9 -9.61 11.88 -14.78
C THR A 9 -9.87 11.38 -13.37
N PHE A 10 -9.68 10.07 -13.16
CA PHE A 10 -9.71 9.46 -11.83
C PHE A 10 -8.75 10.20 -10.87
N LYS A 11 -7.52 10.48 -11.35
CA LYS A 11 -6.51 11.25 -10.62
C LYS A 11 -6.97 12.66 -10.22
N GLY A 12 -7.60 13.41 -11.12
CA GLY A 12 -8.09 14.76 -10.78
C GLY A 12 -9.27 14.75 -9.80
N THR A 13 -10.07 13.68 -9.79
CA THR A 13 -11.13 13.46 -8.80
C THR A 13 -10.54 13.11 -7.44
N GLN A 14 -9.52 12.25 -7.43
CA GLN A 14 -8.76 11.87 -6.25
C GLN A 14 -8.07 13.11 -5.63
N ASP A 15 -7.35 13.90 -6.41
CA ASP A 15 -6.68 15.13 -5.95
C ASP A 15 -7.68 16.11 -5.31
N MET A 16 -8.87 16.27 -5.89
CA MET A 16 -9.92 17.13 -5.33
C MET A 16 -10.49 16.61 -4.02
N LEU A 17 -10.68 15.29 -3.88
CA LEU A 17 -11.12 14.68 -2.62
C LEU A 17 -10.05 14.83 -1.54
N PHE A 18 -8.77 14.72 -1.88
CA PHE A 18 -7.67 14.94 -0.96
C PHE A 18 -7.54 16.42 -0.53
N ASP A 19 -7.59 17.37 -1.46
CA ASP A 19 -7.60 18.81 -1.16
C ASP A 19 -8.76 19.21 -0.25
N TRP A 20 -9.91 18.57 -0.43
CA TRP A 20 -11.08 18.75 0.42
C TRP A 20 -10.86 18.15 1.82
N ARG A 21 -10.30 16.93 1.89
CA ARG A 21 -10.01 16.24 3.16
C ARG A 21 -9.05 17.03 4.05
N GLN A 22 -8.04 17.67 3.47
CA GLN A 22 -7.06 18.51 4.19
C GLN A 22 -7.68 19.76 4.84
N LYS A 23 -8.84 20.22 4.37
CA LYS A 23 -9.52 21.42 4.88
C LYS A 23 -10.52 21.12 5.99
N ILE A 24 -10.68 19.84 6.36
CA ILE A 24 -11.73 19.37 7.27
C ILE A 24 -11.12 18.54 8.39
N SER A 25 -11.53 18.83 9.63
CA SER A 25 -11.18 18.04 10.82
C SER A 25 -11.50 16.55 10.61
N PRO A 26 -10.61 15.62 10.99
CA PRO A 26 -10.84 14.18 10.86
C PRO A 26 -12.19 13.70 11.42
N SER A 27 -12.65 14.29 12.53
CA SER A 27 -13.95 14.00 13.16
C SER A 27 -15.16 14.28 12.27
N ASP A 28 -15.01 15.23 11.34
CA ASP A 28 -16.11 15.76 10.55
C ASP A 28 -16.08 15.27 9.10
N GLN A 29 -14.99 14.60 8.68
CA GLN A 29 -14.78 14.17 7.30
C GLN A 29 -15.90 13.23 6.83
N HIS A 30 -16.31 12.26 7.65
CA HIS A 30 -17.37 11.31 7.29
C HIS A 30 -18.70 12.02 7.05
N GLN A 31 -19.12 12.86 8.00
CA GLN A 31 -20.38 13.60 7.92
C GLN A 31 -20.39 14.58 6.74
N LYS A 32 -19.34 15.38 6.59
CA LYS A 32 -19.27 16.39 5.53
C LYS A 32 -19.16 15.77 4.13
N LEU A 33 -18.53 14.59 4.01
CA LEU A 33 -18.48 13.87 2.73
C LEU A 33 -19.86 13.33 2.37
N LYS A 34 -20.57 12.76 3.36
CA LYS A 34 -21.94 12.29 3.20
C LYS A 34 -22.87 13.44 2.76
N GLU A 35 -22.82 14.58 3.45
CA GLU A 35 -23.59 15.78 3.08
C GLU A 35 -23.25 16.27 1.66
N ALA A 36 -21.97 16.24 1.27
CA ALA A 36 -21.54 16.63 -0.07
C ALA A 36 -22.07 15.68 -1.16
N LEU A 37 -22.06 14.37 -0.92
CA LEU A 37 -22.61 13.37 -1.85
C LEU A 37 -24.14 13.49 -1.98
N ILE A 38 -24.85 13.72 -0.88
CA ILE A 38 -26.30 13.97 -0.90
C ILE A 38 -26.61 15.25 -1.69
N LYS A 39 -25.85 16.33 -1.44
CA LYS A 39 -26.00 17.60 -2.17
C LYS A 39 -25.70 17.47 -3.66
N ALA A 40 -24.84 16.53 -4.04
CA ALA A 40 -24.54 16.18 -5.43
C ALA A 40 -25.55 15.20 -6.06
N ASN A 41 -26.62 14.85 -5.36
CA ASN A 41 -27.64 13.87 -5.76
C ASN A 41 -27.08 12.45 -5.98
N LEU A 42 -25.99 12.09 -5.28
CA LEU A 42 -25.33 10.78 -5.31
C LEU A 42 -25.71 9.96 -4.06
N VAL A 43 -27.01 9.93 -3.74
CA VAL A 43 -27.54 9.36 -2.49
C VAL A 43 -27.24 7.85 -2.37
N GLU A 44 -27.30 7.10 -3.47
CA GLU A 44 -26.96 5.67 -3.46
C GLU A 44 -25.50 5.40 -3.09
N LEU A 45 -24.56 6.30 -3.47
CA LEU A 45 -23.17 6.16 -3.09
C LEU A 45 -22.95 6.49 -1.62
N SER A 46 -23.63 7.51 -1.08
CA SER A 46 -23.56 7.81 0.35
C SER A 46 -24.13 6.69 1.20
N ASP A 47 -25.25 6.09 0.80
CA ASP A 47 -25.93 5.07 1.60
C ASP A 47 -25.25 3.71 1.51
N ASN A 48 -24.58 3.40 0.41
CA ASN A 48 -23.85 2.14 0.27
C ASN A 48 -22.46 2.17 0.92
N PHE A 49 -21.73 3.30 0.82
CA PHE A 49 -20.32 3.38 1.23
C PHE A 49 -20.08 4.21 2.49
N LEU A 50 -21.00 5.11 2.87
CA LEU A 50 -20.90 5.96 4.06
C LEU A 50 -22.06 5.70 5.03
N LYS A 51 -22.47 4.42 5.14
CA LYS A 51 -23.43 3.98 6.15
C LYS A 51 -23.05 4.60 7.49
N GLU A 52 -24.02 5.21 8.15
CA GLU A 52 -23.85 5.52 9.55
C GLU A 52 -23.60 4.19 10.24
N VAL A 53 -22.38 4.02 10.74
CA VAL A 53 -22.22 3.13 11.90
C VAL A 53 -23.18 3.74 12.91
N PRO A 54 -24.24 3.01 13.32
CA PRO A 54 -25.11 3.51 14.36
C PRO A 54 -24.19 3.98 15.47
N LYS A 55 -24.26 5.26 15.87
CA LYS A 55 -23.65 5.66 17.12
C LYS A 55 -24.26 4.68 18.12
N PRO A 56 -23.48 3.77 18.71
CA PRO A 56 -24.07 2.85 19.65
C PRO A 56 -24.64 3.75 20.75
N GLU A 57 -25.97 3.70 20.92
CA GLU A 57 -26.63 4.26 22.09
C GLU A 57 -26.19 3.37 23.25
N GLY A 58 -25.00 3.68 23.76
CA GLY A 58 -24.20 2.80 24.59
C GLY A 58 -22.74 2.92 24.19
N ASN A 59 -21.89 3.28 25.13
CA ASN A 59 -20.46 3.36 24.92
C ASN A 59 -19.94 2.04 24.30
N PRO A 60 -19.34 2.02 23.09
CA PRO A 60 -18.79 0.78 22.50
C PRO A 60 -17.56 0.28 23.27
N ASN A 61 -17.06 1.08 24.22
CA ASN A 61 -16.06 0.66 25.21
C ASN A 61 -16.68 0.15 26.52
N ALA A 62 -18.00 0.04 26.67
CA ALA A 62 -18.62 -0.40 27.94
C ALA A 62 -18.16 -1.81 28.35
N ASP A 63 -17.92 -2.70 27.38
CA ASP A 63 -17.41 -4.05 27.63
C ASP A 63 -15.91 -4.21 27.31
N ARG A 64 -15.25 -3.16 26.78
CA ARG A 64 -13.82 -3.18 26.51
C ARG A 64 -13.07 -2.79 27.79
N GLN A 65 -12.63 -3.80 28.52
CA GLN A 65 -11.74 -3.58 29.63
C GLN A 65 -10.33 -3.29 29.10
N GLU A 66 -9.80 -2.09 29.39
CA GLU A 66 -8.38 -1.82 29.19
C GLU A 66 -7.59 -2.66 30.20
N ILE A 67 -6.94 -3.71 29.70
CA ILE A 67 -6.09 -4.56 30.52
C ILE A 67 -4.66 -4.09 30.30
N ARG A 68 -4.06 -3.48 31.32
CA ARG A 68 -2.61 -3.31 31.35
C ARG A 68 -1.99 -4.68 31.60
N ALA A 69 -1.62 -5.38 30.54
CA ALA A 69 -0.91 -6.66 30.65
C ALA A 69 0.40 -6.43 31.45
N PRO A 70 0.52 -6.99 32.67
CA PRO A 70 1.66 -6.74 33.55
C PRO A 70 2.93 -7.44 33.04
N ASN A 71 2.76 -8.59 32.36
CA ASN A 71 3.81 -9.34 31.69
C ASN A 71 3.65 -9.20 30.18
N ARG A 72 3.99 -8.03 29.65
CA ARG A 72 4.10 -7.84 28.20
C ARG A 72 5.56 -7.74 27.81
N ARG A 73 5.91 -8.43 26.73
CA ARG A 73 7.19 -8.25 26.05
C ARG A 73 6.89 -7.66 24.68
N ILE A 74 7.40 -6.45 24.47
CA ILE A 74 7.32 -5.78 23.17
C ILE A 74 8.71 -5.87 22.56
N THR A 75 8.80 -6.44 21.37
CA THR A 75 10.00 -6.40 20.53
C THR A 75 9.75 -5.51 19.32
N ASP A 76 10.75 -5.38 18.45
CA ASP A 76 10.63 -4.68 17.16
C ASP A 76 9.68 -5.39 16.18
N LYS A 77 9.32 -6.66 16.43
CA LYS A 77 8.51 -7.50 15.52
C LYS A 77 7.27 -8.12 16.16
N THR A 78 7.23 -8.24 17.48
CA THR A 78 6.19 -9.00 18.18
C THR A 78 5.74 -8.28 19.44
N ILE A 79 4.46 -8.46 19.77
CA ILE A 79 3.92 -8.15 21.08
C ILE A 79 3.49 -9.48 21.69
N GLU A 80 4.13 -9.85 22.80
CA GLU A 80 3.77 -10.99 23.61
C GLU A 80 3.10 -10.45 24.87
N ALA A 81 1.96 -11.02 25.24
CA ALA A 81 1.26 -10.67 26.47
C ALA A 81 0.62 -11.93 27.06
N ASP A 82 0.81 -12.13 28.35
CA ASP A 82 0.07 -13.15 29.08
C ASP A 82 -1.40 -12.74 29.16
N VAL A 83 -2.28 -13.58 28.64
CA VAL A 83 -3.74 -13.42 28.73
C VAL A 83 -4.30 -14.40 29.75
N VAL A 84 -5.16 -13.91 30.64
CA VAL A 84 -5.75 -14.71 31.72
C VAL A 84 -6.87 -15.61 31.19
N GLU A 85 -7.52 -15.20 30.10
CA GLU A 85 -8.65 -15.92 29.48
C GLU A 85 -8.55 -15.87 27.95
N LEU A 86 -9.20 -16.79 27.25
CA LEU A 86 -9.31 -16.74 25.80
C LEU A 86 -10.46 -15.81 25.40
N ARG A 87 -10.12 -14.64 24.87
CA ARG A 87 -11.04 -13.61 24.38
C ARG A 87 -10.47 -12.94 23.14
N ASP A 88 -11.26 -12.06 22.52
CA ASP A 88 -10.76 -11.17 21.47
C ASP A 88 -9.92 -10.07 22.09
N TYR A 89 -8.67 -9.94 21.62
CA TYR A 89 -7.72 -8.93 22.07
C TYR A 89 -7.34 -8.00 20.92
N GLU A 90 -7.31 -6.71 21.22
CA GLU A 90 -6.83 -5.67 20.32
C GLU A 90 -5.64 -4.96 20.97
N PHE A 91 -4.49 -4.98 20.31
CA PHE A 91 -3.32 -4.24 20.76
C PHE A 91 -3.35 -2.83 20.18
N ARG A 92 -3.32 -1.81 21.05
CA ARG A 92 -3.18 -0.41 20.63
C ARG A 92 -1.86 0.15 21.14
N LEU A 93 -1.04 0.61 20.21
CA LEU A 93 0.17 1.34 20.48
C LEU A 93 -0.08 2.82 20.20
N PRO A 94 0.21 3.74 21.14
CA PRO A 94 0.14 5.16 20.87
C PRO A 94 1.08 5.52 19.72
N THR A 95 0.59 6.26 18.71
CA THR A 95 1.39 6.67 17.55
C THR A 95 2.66 7.44 17.95
N GLU A 96 2.58 8.20 19.05
CA GLU A 96 3.70 8.93 19.67
C GLU A 96 4.80 8.04 20.26
N SER A 97 4.52 6.74 20.46
CA SER A 97 5.51 5.75 20.92
C SER A 97 6.18 5.01 19.75
N LEU A 98 5.86 5.34 18.51
CA LEU A 98 6.35 4.67 17.31
C LEU A 98 7.22 5.61 16.48
N ASP A 99 8.49 5.26 16.31
CA ASP A 99 9.40 5.99 15.41
C ASP A 99 8.99 5.83 13.93
N GLY A 100 8.29 4.73 13.61
CA GLY A 100 7.94 4.36 12.26
C GLY A 100 7.53 2.90 12.15
N LYS A 101 7.38 2.43 10.91
CA LYS A 101 7.14 1.03 10.60
C LYS A 101 8.05 0.51 9.51
N VAL A 102 8.41 -0.77 9.60
CA VAL A 102 9.14 -1.48 8.55
C VAL A 102 8.12 -2.10 7.60
N VAL A 103 8.21 -1.76 6.33
CA VAL A 103 7.41 -2.34 5.25
C VAL A 103 8.27 -3.24 4.37
N GLY A 104 7.67 -4.32 3.89
CA GLY A 104 8.21 -5.14 2.81
C GLY A 104 7.76 -4.59 1.46
N TYR A 105 8.56 -4.79 0.42
CA TYR A 105 8.12 -4.56 -0.95
C TYR A 105 8.70 -5.58 -1.94
N LEU A 106 7.87 -5.92 -2.93
CA LEU A 106 8.14 -6.91 -3.96
C LEU A 106 7.58 -6.42 -5.30
N ALA A 107 8.29 -6.73 -6.38
CA ALA A 107 7.84 -6.41 -7.73
C ALA A 107 7.38 -7.69 -8.43
N PHE A 108 6.21 -7.62 -9.05
CA PHE A 108 5.58 -8.74 -9.75
C PHE A 108 5.28 -8.37 -11.20
N LEU A 109 5.43 -9.34 -12.10
CA LEU A 109 5.19 -9.17 -13.53
C LEU A 109 4.33 -10.30 -14.09
N PRO A 110 3.65 -10.08 -15.24
CA PRO A 110 2.95 -11.15 -15.92
C PRO A 110 3.89 -12.32 -16.22
N LEU A 111 3.42 -13.55 -15.99
CA LEU A 111 4.14 -14.77 -16.36
C LEU A 111 4.38 -14.84 -17.88
N SER A 112 3.44 -14.30 -18.67
CA SER A 112 3.54 -14.20 -20.12
C SER A 112 3.16 -12.79 -20.56
N MET A 113 3.98 -12.24 -21.44
CA MET A 113 3.81 -10.89 -21.97
C MET A 113 2.64 -10.84 -22.95
N PRO A 114 1.67 -9.93 -22.77
CA PRO A 114 0.56 -9.81 -23.70
C PRO A 114 1.03 -9.25 -25.05
N ASN A 115 0.78 -9.99 -26.14
CA ASN A 115 1.19 -9.62 -27.51
C ASN A 115 0.67 -8.26 -28.00
N SER A 116 -0.33 -7.68 -27.33
CA SER A 116 -1.02 -6.46 -27.76
C SER A 116 -0.95 -5.31 -26.76
N ARG A 117 -0.22 -5.44 -25.64
CA ARG A 117 -0.18 -4.43 -24.57
C ARG A 117 1.21 -4.32 -23.97
N LYS A 118 1.55 -3.13 -23.49
CA LYS A 118 2.72 -2.91 -22.65
C LYS A 118 2.57 -3.68 -21.33
N PRO A 119 3.62 -4.32 -20.81
CA PRO A 119 3.55 -5.02 -19.53
C PRO A 119 3.36 -4.04 -18.38
N VAL A 120 2.75 -4.54 -17.31
CA VAL A 120 2.54 -3.78 -16.07
C VAL A 120 3.32 -4.47 -14.96
N LEU A 121 4.26 -3.73 -14.37
CA LEU A 121 4.93 -4.08 -13.13
C LEU A 121 4.01 -3.72 -11.97
N ASN A 122 3.66 -4.71 -11.15
CA ASN A 122 2.95 -4.50 -9.91
C ASN A 122 3.99 -4.45 -8.78
N LEU A 123 4.28 -3.25 -8.28
CA LEU A 123 5.07 -3.09 -7.07
C LEU A 123 4.12 -3.13 -5.87
N VAL A 124 4.22 -4.19 -5.08
CA VAL A 124 3.43 -4.35 -3.86
C VAL A 124 4.27 -3.91 -2.67
N ILE A 125 3.75 -2.97 -1.89
CA ILE A 125 4.32 -2.53 -0.62
C ILE A 125 3.36 -3.01 0.48
N TYR A 126 3.86 -3.61 1.54
CA TYR A 126 3.03 -4.29 2.54
C TYR A 126 3.63 -4.22 3.95
N ASP A 127 2.78 -4.41 4.96
CA ASP A 127 3.25 -4.56 6.33
C ASP A 127 4.07 -5.83 6.49
N ASN A 128 5.30 -5.69 7.00
CA ASN A 128 6.24 -6.80 7.16
C ASN A 128 5.86 -7.69 8.36
N LEU A 129 4.74 -8.38 8.25
CA LEU A 129 4.24 -9.33 9.24
C LEU A 129 4.63 -10.77 8.87
N PRO A 130 4.94 -11.63 9.85
CA PRO A 130 5.25 -13.04 9.61
C PRO A 130 4.16 -13.72 8.77
N GLY A 131 4.58 -14.43 7.71
CA GLY A 131 3.67 -15.17 6.82
C GLY A 131 2.97 -14.32 5.74
N PHE A 132 2.96 -13.00 5.84
CA PHE A 132 2.28 -12.14 4.86
C PHE A 132 2.90 -12.26 3.47
N LYS A 133 4.23 -12.23 3.38
CA LYS A 133 4.97 -12.42 2.13
C LYS A 133 4.56 -13.71 1.41
N LYS A 134 4.50 -14.83 2.14
CA LYS A 134 4.15 -16.13 1.57
C LYS A 134 2.73 -16.10 0.99
N SER A 135 1.77 -15.62 1.77
CA SER A 135 0.39 -15.47 1.30
C SER A 135 0.27 -14.52 0.11
N LEU A 136 1.07 -13.44 0.08
CA LEU A 136 1.10 -12.49 -1.02
C LEU A 136 1.65 -13.14 -2.30
N CYS A 137 2.77 -13.87 -2.21
CA CYS A 137 3.34 -14.56 -3.36
C CYS A 137 2.38 -15.61 -3.92
N GLU A 138 1.74 -16.41 -3.06
CA GLU A 138 0.73 -17.40 -3.48
C GLU A 138 -0.46 -16.75 -4.20
N GLU A 139 -0.96 -15.60 -3.70
CA GLU A 139 -2.03 -14.85 -4.35
C GLU A 139 -1.61 -14.31 -5.72
N MET A 140 -0.40 -13.74 -5.81
CA MET A 140 0.11 -13.16 -7.05
C MET A 140 0.41 -14.25 -8.09
N ASP A 141 0.98 -15.37 -7.68
CA ASP A 141 1.20 -16.54 -8.53
C ASP A 141 -0.12 -17.07 -9.09
N ALA A 142 -1.19 -17.13 -8.27
CA ALA A 142 -2.52 -17.52 -8.73
C ALA A 142 -3.12 -16.53 -9.76
N LYS A 143 -2.69 -15.26 -9.75
CA LYS A 143 -3.03 -14.25 -10.76
C LYS A 143 -2.12 -14.28 -11.99
N GLY A 144 -1.25 -15.29 -12.09
CA GLY A 144 -0.25 -15.40 -13.17
C GLY A 144 0.81 -14.30 -13.09
N ARG A 145 1.11 -13.81 -11.89
CA ARG A 145 2.10 -12.77 -11.62
C ARG A 145 3.26 -13.37 -10.82
N ILE A 146 4.47 -13.29 -11.37
CA ILE A 146 5.65 -13.84 -10.72
C ILE A 146 6.53 -12.72 -10.17
N SER A 147 7.09 -12.94 -8.98
CA SER A 147 8.24 -12.18 -8.48
C SER A 147 9.44 -13.11 -8.44
N ARG A 148 10.55 -12.72 -9.06
CA ARG A 148 11.83 -13.47 -9.03
C ARG A 148 12.85 -12.81 -8.10
N ASP A 149 12.46 -11.77 -7.39
CA ASP A 149 13.37 -10.97 -6.57
C ASP A 149 13.21 -11.31 -5.09
N ILE A 150 14.23 -10.95 -4.33
CA ILE A 150 14.26 -11.07 -2.89
C ILE A 150 13.41 -9.94 -2.31
N GLU A 151 12.69 -10.24 -1.24
CA GLU A 151 11.99 -9.22 -0.45
C GLU A 151 12.97 -8.12 -0.02
N ARG A 152 12.51 -6.88 -0.16
CA ARG A 152 13.27 -5.73 0.29
C ARG A 152 12.48 -5.00 1.37
N LEU A 153 13.22 -4.50 2.35
CA LEU A 153 12.65 -3.79 3.49
C LEU A 153 12.91 -2.28 3.37
N PHE A 154 11.91 -1.50 3.77
CA PHE A 154 12.00 -0.05 3.83
C PHE A 154 11.37 0.47 5.13
N PHE A 155 11.94 1.53 5.70
CA PHE A 155 11.44 2.12 6.94
C PHE A 155 10.69 3.41 6.65
N ILE A 156 9.45 3.48 7.11
CA ILE A 156 8.57 4.64 6.99
C ILE A 156 8.50 5.32 8.36
N GLU A 157 8.99 6.55 8.46
CA GLU A 157 8.97 7.35 9.69
C GLU A 157 7.56 7.89 9.99
N SER A 158 7.06 7.69 11.21
CA SER A 158 5.72 8.15 11.60
C SER A 158 5.63 9.67 11.82
N SER A 159 6.75 10.30 12.21
CA SER A 159 6.79 11.68 12.70
C SER A 159 6.67 12.77 11.62
N ASN A 160 6.96 12.42 10.37
CA ASN A 160 7.21 13.44 9.35
C ASN A 160 6.02 13.70 8.41
N HIS A 161 4.89 12.99 8.57
CA HIS A 161 3.71 13.07 7.70
C HIS A 161 4.02 13.06 6.18
N ASN A 162 5.17 12.51 5.81
CA ASN A 162 5.67 12.54 4.45
C ASN A 162 4.95 11.46 3.64
N SER A 163 4.84 11.71 2.35
CA SER A 163 4.40 10.68 1.41
C SER A 163 5.59 9.83 0.98
N LEU A 164 5.33 8.58 0.61
CA LEU A 164 6.31 7.70 -0.02
C LEU A 164 6.24 7.92 -1.53
N GLU A 165 7.29 8.52 -2.06
CA GLU A 165 7.48 8.67 -3.50
C GLU A 165 8.15 7.40 -4.03
N VAL A 166 7.57 6.84 -5.08
CA VAL A 166 8.07 5.65 -5.75
C VAL A 166 8.33 6.00 -7.20
N SER A 167 9.58 5.88 -7.64
CA SER A 167 9.92 5.97 -9.06
C SER A 167 10.35 4.63 -9.61
N CYS A 168 10.06 4.42 -10.89
CA CYS A 168 10.39 3.23 -11.65
C CYS A 168 11.00 3.66 -12.99
N SER A 169 12.20 3.19 -13.30
CA SER A 169 12.86 3.43 -14.59
C SER A 169 13.55 2.19 -15.13
N MET A 170 13.67 2.11 -16.45
CA MET A 170 14.42 1.08 -17.15
C MET A 170 15.78 1.64 -17.58
N ASP A 171 16.79 0.77 -17.65
CA ASP A 171 18.19 1.14 -17.93
C ASP A 171 18.38 2.01 -19.20
N GLU A 172 17.48 1.88 -20.18
CA GLU A 172 17.57 2.53 -21.49
C GLU A 172 16.60 3.72 -21.67
N THR A 173 15.82 4.07 -20.64
CA THR A 173 14.81 5.15 -20.72
C THR A 173 15.11 6.29 -19.77
N ASP A 174 15.12 7.53 -20.26
CA ASP A 174 15.23 8.75 -19.44
C ASP A 174 13.94 9.09 -18.68
N ASP A 175 12.83 8.41 -18.98
CA ASP A 175 11.53 8.65 -18.37
C ASP A 175 11.34 7.82 -17.09
N ASP A 176 11.47 8.49 -15.94
CA ASP A 176 11.04 7.94 -14.65
C ASP A 176 9.51 7.95 -14.55
N LEU A 177 8.89 6.77 -14.46
CA LEU A 177 7.51 6.65 -14.01
C LEU A 177 7.46 6.92 -12.51
N ARG A 178 6.48 7.69 -12.03
CA ARG A 178 6.38 8.09 -10.61
C ARG A 178 4.98 7.92 -10.07
N GLU A 179 4.90 7.32 -8.90
CA GLU A 179 3.70 7.19 -8.09
C GLU A 179 3.98 7.66 -6.66
N THR A 180 2.93 8.04 -5.95
CA THR A 180 3.02 8.54 -4.58
C THR A 180 1.98 7.84 -3.71
N LEU A 181 2.44 7.24 -2.62
CA LEU A 181 1.56 6.78 -1.54
C LEU A 181 1.55 7.83 -0.44
N TYR A 182 0.38 8.36 -0.12
CA TYR A 182 0.28 9.42 0.88
C TYR A 182 0.42 8.87 2.29
N PHE A 183 0.86 9.71 3.22
CA PHE A 183 1.05 9.35 4.63
C PHE A 183 -0.12 8.54 5.22
N TRP A 184 -1.36 8.92 4.95
CA TRP A 184 -2.54 8.23 5.47
C TRP A 184 -2.72 6.83 4.89
N ASP A 185 -2.43 6.67 3.59
CA ASP A 185 -2.41 5.36 2.92
C ASP A 185 -1.23 4.52 3.40
N LEU A 186 -0.25 5.12 4.08
CA LEU A 186 0.89 4.44 4.67
C LEU A 186 0.70 4.09 6.15
N HIS A 187 -0.19 4.76 6.88
CA HIS A 187 -0.33 4.51 8.32
C HIS A 187 -1.33 3.38 8.64
N ASP A 188 -2.37 3.20 7.83
CA ASP A 188 -3.50 2.29 8.14
C ASP A 188 -3.74 1.23 7.06
N PHE A 189 -2.67 0.81 6.37
CA PHE A 189 -2.76 -0.15 5.27
C PHE A 189 -2.08 -1.47 5.59
N GLY A 190 -2.72 -2.58 5.22
CA GLY A 190 -2.05 -3.88 5.18
C GLY A 190 -1.19 -4.06 3.92
N ARG A 191 -1.66 -3.57 2.75
CA ARG A 191 -0.88 -3.53 1.49
C ARG A 191 -1.35 -2.44 0.51
N ASN A 192 -0.42 -1.96 -0.31
CA ASN A 192 -0.65 -1.06 -1.44
C ASN A 192 -0.02 -1.66 -2.69
N VAL A 193 -0.67 -1.49 -3.84
CA VAL A 193 -0.18 -1.95 -5.14
C VAL A 193 -0.01 -0.75 -6.05
N LEU A 194 1.19 -0.58 -6.59
CA LEU A 194 1.54 0.45 -7.55
C LEU A 194 1.79 -0.19 -8.92
N ASP A 195 1.13 0.34 -9.95
CA ASP A 195 1.17 -0.22 -11.29
C ASP A 195 2.01 0.67 -12.21
N PHE A 196 3.13 0.13 -12.69
CA PHE A 196 4.00 0.82 -13.64
C PHE A 196 3.90 0.16 -15.01
N THR A 197 3.39 0.90 -16.01
CA THR A 197 3.33 0.41 -17.40
C THR A 197 4.69 0.62 -18.06
N LEU A 198 5.43 -0.46 -18.30
CA LEU A 198 6.80 -0.39 -18.79
C LEU A 198 6.83 -0.27 -20.32
N ASP A 199 7.72 0.57 -20.86
CA ASP A 199 7.95 0.63 -22.31
C ASP A 199 9.10 -0.28 -22.71
N CYS A 200 8.75 -1.43 -23.28
CA CYS A 200 9.71 -2.48 -23.63
C CYS A 200 10.09 -2.47 -25.12
N ASN A 201 9.62 -1.49 -25.90
CA ASN A 201 9.75 -1.50 -27.35
C ASN A 201 11.20 -1.37 -27.85
N HIS A 202 12.10 -0.84 -27.01
CA HIS A 202 13.50 -0.58 -27.36
C HIS A 202 14.49 -1.63 -26.81
N LEU A 203 14.00 -2.60 -26.04
CA LEU A 203 14.86 -3.55 -25.34
C LEU A 203 15.52 -4.52 -26.31
N SER A 204 16.86 -4.49 -26.33
CA SER A 204 17.69 -5.34 -27.20
C SER A 204 17.90 -6.76 -26.64
N THR A 205 17.65 -6.96 -25.35
CA THR A 205 17.92 -8.20 -24.60
C THR A 205 16.65 -8.86 -24.08
N ASN A 206 16.74 -10.16 -23.76
CA ASN A 206 15.63 -10.92 -23.16
C ASN A 206 15.40 -10.55 -21.68
N ASP A 207 16.44 -10.03 -21.02
CA ASP A 207 16.38 -9.57 -19.64
C ASP A 207 16.59 -8.06 -19.60
N SER A 208 15.94 -7.38 -18.68
CA SER A 208 16.12 -5.94 -18.46
C SER A 208 16.05 -5.62 -16.99
N ASN A 209 16.86 -4.66 -16.55
CA ASN A 209 16.77 -4.19 -15.20
C ASN A 209 15.73 -3.09 -15.10
N VAL A 210 14.87 -3.23 -14.09
CA VAL A 210 13.98 -2.18 -13.66
C VAL A 210 14.47 -1.65 -12.33
N LYS A 211 14.85 -0.38 -12.33
CA LYS A 211 15.24 0.34 -11.13
C LYS A 211 14.01 0.94 -10.49
N VAL A 212 13.72 0.53 -9.26
CA VAL A 212 12.71 1.14 -8.42
C VAL A 212 13.41 1.93 -7.30
N THR A 213 12.95 3.15 -7.08
CA THR A 213 13.44 4.02 -6.01
C THR A 213 12.28 4.36 -5.08
N LEU A 214 12.43 4.04 -3.79
CA LEU A 214 11.53 4.48 -2.72
C LEU A 214 12.16 5.67 -2.00
N THR A 215 11.42 6.77 -1.85
CA THR A 215 11.86 7.97 -1.13
C THR A 215 10.79 8.38 -0.12
N HIS A 216 11.18 8.52 1.15
CA HIS A 216 10.30 8.97 2.22
C HIS A 216 11.07 9.89 3.16
N GLY A 217 10.71 11.17 3.16
CA GLY A 217 11.48 12.21 3.85
C GLY A 217 12.94 12.24 3.39
N LYS A 218 13.88 12.04 4.32
CA LYS A 218 15.32 12.01 4.01
C LYS A 218 15.82 10.62 3.60
N ARG A 219 14.98 9.59 3.71
CA ARG A 219 15.36 8.22 3.39
C ARG A 219 15.10 7.93 1.92
N ARG A 220 16.07 7.31 1.28
CA ARG A 220 15.98 6.85 -0.10
C ARG A 220 16.56 5.45 -0.21
N ARG A 221 15.88 4.57 -0.94
CA ARG A 221 16.36 3.23 -1.27
C ARG A 221 16.19 2.96 -2.74
N ASN A 222 17.29 2.62 -3.40
CA ASN A 222 17.28 2.17 -4.79
C ASN A 222 17.29 0.65 -4.80
N SER A 223 16.59 0.05 -5.75
CA SER A 223 16.44 -1.39 -5.88
C SER A 223 16.38 -1.74 -7.35
N ILE A 224 17.11 -2.77 -7.74
CA ILE A 224 17.18 -3.21 -9.13
C ILE A 224 16.48 -4.57 -9.17
N PHE A 225 15.46 -4.67 -10.01
CA PHE A 225 14.70 -5.88 -10.27
C PHE A 225 15.06 -6.37 -11.66
N VAL A 226 15.51 -7.62 -11.78
CA VAL A 226 15.76 -8.24 -13.09
C VAL A 226 14.45 -8.78 -13.61
N VAL A 227 14.09 -8.36 -14.83
CA VAL A 227 12.87 -8.73 -15.50
C VAL A 227 13.18 -9.56 -16.74
N ASP A 228 12.69 -10.80 -16.76
CA ASP A 228 12.71 -11.67 -17.94
C ASP A 228 11.49 -11.36 -18.82
N MET A 229 11.76 -10.77 -19.98
CA MET A 229 10.76 -10.30 -20.94
C MET A 229 10.27 -11.39 -21.89
N LYS A 230 10.88 -12.59 -21.91
CA LYS A 230 10.51 -13.66 -22.88
C LYS A 230 9.87 -14.89 -22.27
N GLY A 231 9.53 -14.87 -20.98
CA GLY A 231 8.67 -15.90 -20.39
C GLY A 231 9.29 -17.31 -20.40
N ASN A 232 10.62 -17.42 -20.39
CA ASN A 232 11.30 -18.69 -20.13
C ASN A 232 11.19 -19.00 -18.63
N ALA A 233 9.97 -19.25 -18.16
CA ALA A 233 9.67 -19.48 -16.77
C ALA A 233 10.09 -20.88 -16.33
N THR A 234 11.30 -21.01 -15.79
CA THR A 234 11.60 -22.08 -14.82
C THR A 234 11.19 -21.59 -13.44
N LYS A 235 10.17 -22.23 -12.83
CA LYS A 235 9.81 -22.04 -11.42
C LYS A 235 11.04 -22.38 -10.57
N THR A 236 11.70 -21.39 -10.00
CA THR A 236 12.56 -21.62 -8.84
C THR A 236 11.67 -21.60 -7.61
N ALA A 237 11.57 -22.75 -6.95
CA ALA A 237 10.90 -22.89 -5.67
C ALA A 237 11.50 -21.90 -4.67
N TRP A 238 10.63 -21.18 -3.97
CA TRP A 238 10.99 -20.26 -2.90
C TRP A 238 11.85 -21.02 -1.87
N GLY A 239 13.11 -20.63 -1.73
CA GLY A 239 13.98 -21.12 -0.65
C GLY A 239 13.55 -20.47 0.65
N ASP A 240 13.28 -21.32 1.65
CA ASP A 240 13.09 -20.91 3.04
C ASP A 240 14.47 -20.48 3.60
N ASP A 241 14.62 -19.19 3.93
CA ASP A 241 15.65 -18.65 4.84
C ASP A 241 14.97 -17.72 5.85
#